data_AF-A0A954I044-F1
#
_entry.id   AF-A0A954I044-F1
#
_cell.length_a   1.000
_cell.length_b   1.000
_cell.length_c   1.000
_cell.angle_alpha   90.00
_cell.angle_beta   90.00
_cell.angle_gamma   90.00
#
_symmetry.space_group_name_H-M   'P 1'
#
loop_
_entity.id
_entity.type
_entity.pdbx_description
1 polymer ?
#
loop_
_entity_poly.entity_id
_entity_poly.type
_entity_poly.pdbx_seq_one_letter_code
_entity_poly.pdbx_strand_id
1 'polypeptide(L)'
;MKRLVPLLITAIGGFVLIAAFFIPAGQKSGEIVAVWFDILASIAFILGGGNLLKVHLKKISDGAAGWGYSALTLAAFLGTLAVGFWKIGVPPSPNTEFYGELFAPVPLEEMPSFSVTGTIPDRGDGQSLPASVRSQTSQANGAIRFQGWMTPTQATDLSSYQDTLTWQAAVEELAEMAQPPESLRGKVDYHADHRSIGFAGVMSDEDRIALESVFAGHERALNAVSTLQEQSRETHSVTGVTPPSTFAIPPSAADRVTLEGDTLSIQGPMSVGLRSAMTSQWPTYPRVRPYPPAAKQILLQEIEAVVGPLSPLQQQEFDRAIGSIWTPDTLIQALNTAGIPPARTKSARELLAERDGGAAVLDPSLPPEPSVQLNAEQEAAVRQFGDDRSMTAETLLEQLQAAGAFTSGQAAALDRFLNQQATVGDLKHDLAFAFLKLTREHPDVPRLTEEQLSQLVADYRAQYVWQEQVQGLFEASHQVKFPWSGEYLTSGSGLHWAYEYAFQPLTATMFAMLAFYVASAAFRAFRAKNIEAILLLGTAFLILIAQTPAGAWLTSWVPDSLSALKADEMKRYIMSLFNTAGNRAIMIGIALGIAATSLKILLGVDRSYLGSGDE
;
A
#
# COMPACT_ATOMS: atom_id res chain seq x y z
N MET A 1 41.43 8.59 -28.04
CA MET A 1 41.40 7.75 -26.81
C MET A 1 40.55 8.32 -25.68
N LYS A 2 40.56 9.63 -25.39
CA LYS A 2 39.81 10.24 -24.25
C LYS A 2 38.28 10.05 -24.23
N ARG A 3 37.65 9.68 -25.36
CA ARG A 3 36.19 9.47 -25.52
C ARG A 3 35.77 8.00 -25.63
N LEU A 4 36.72 7.10 -25.88
CA LEU A 4 36.44 5.70 -26.22
C LEU A 4 36.25 4.83 -24.96
N VAL A 5 36.96 5.18 -23.88
CA VAL A 5 36.85 4.49 -22.59
C VAL A 5 35.48 4.72 -21.93
N PRO A 6 34.96 5.96 -21.79
CA PRO A 6 33.60 6.15 -21.26
C PRO A 6 32.54 5.46 -22.13
N LEU A 7 32.69 5.50 -23.46
CA LEU A 7 31.76 4.88 -24.41
C LEU A 7 31.70 3.35 -24.25
N LEU A 8 32.83 2.69 -24.08
CA LEU A 8 32.87 1.25 -23.79
C LEU A 8 32.22 0.94 -22.44
N ILE A 9 32.49 1.75 -21.41
CA ILE A 9 31.90 1.55 -20.08
C ILE A 9 30.37 1.67 -20.14
N THR A 10 29.83 2.71 -20.79
CA THR A 10 28.37 2.91 -20.90
C THR A 10 27.71 1.83 -21.76
N ALA A 11 28.33 1.44 -22.88
CA ALA A 11 27.81 0.39 -23.76
C ALA A 11 27.80 -1.00 -23.08
N ILE A 12 28.89 -1.33 -22.37
CA ILE A 12 28.98 -2.57 -21.59
C ILE A 12 27.96 -2.55 -20.45
N GLY A 13 27.83 -1.43 -19.74
CA GLY A 13 26.84 -1.28 -18.67
C GLY A 13 25.41 -1.47 -19.18
N GLY A 14 25.04 -0.82 -20.28
CA GLY A 14 23.73 -1.00 -20.91
C GLY A 14 23.46 -2.46 -21.31
N PHE A 15 24.47 -3.14 -21.87
CA PHE A 15 24.34 -4.56 -22.22
C PHE A 15 24.19 -5.46 -20.99
N VAL A 16 24.92 -5.17 -19.91
CA VAL A 16 24.81 -5.90 -18.63
C VAL A 16 23.41 -5.74 -18.03
N LEU A 17 22.83 -4.54 -18.04
CA LEU A 17 21.46 -4.31 -17.56
C LEU A 17 20.43 -5.11 -18.38
N ILE A 18 20.56 -5.11 -19.70
CA ILE A 18 19.68 -5.89 -20.58
C ILE A 18 19.84 -7.39 -20.30
N ALA A 19 21.07 -7.90 -20.21
CA ALA A 19 21.32 -9.32 -19.96
C ALA A 19 20.84 -9.76 -18.57
N ALA A 20 21.05 -8.94 -17.54
CA ALA A 20 20.62 -9.21 -16.16
C ALA A 20 19.10 -9.33 -16.02
N PHE A 21 18.33 -8.67 -16.89
CA PHE A 21 16.87 -8.79 -16.90
C PHE A 21 16.39 -10.18 -17.35
N PHE A 22 17.15 -10.86 -18.22
CA PHE A 22 16.76 -12.18 -18.77
C PHE A 22 17.49 -13.36 -18.10
N ILE A 23 18.60 -13.11 -17.39
CA ILE A 23 19.45 -14.15 -16.81
C ILE A 23 19.50 -13.97 -15.29
N PRO A 24 18.84 -14.85 -14.50
CA PRO A 24 18.82 -14.74 -13.03
C PRO A 24 20.21 -14.65 -12.39
N ALA A 25 21.19 -15.38 -12.92
CA ALA A 25 22.58 -15.33 -12.45
C ALA A 25 23.27 -13.97 -12.67
N GLY A 26 22.77 -13.14 -13.59
CA GLY A 26 23.29 -11.80 -13.89
C GLY A 26 22.73 -10.68 -13.01
N GLN A 27 21.72 -10.97 -12.17
CA GLN A 27 20.97 -9.97 -11.41
C GLN A 27 21.88 -9.09 -10.54
N LYS A 28 22.83 -9.69 -9.81
CA LYS A 28 23.81 -8.96 -8.98
C LYS A 28 24.68 -7.98 -9.79
N SER A 29 25.05 -8.34 -11.01
CA SER A 29 25.82 -7.45 -11.89
C SER A 29 24.94 -6.32 -12.44
N GLY A 30 23.67 -6.62 -12.72
CA GLY A 30 22.66 -5.63 -13.08
C GLY A 30 22.46 -4.58 -11.97
N GLU A 31 22.34 -5.01 -10.71
CA GLU A 31 22.20 -4.12 -9.55
C GLU A 31 23.38 -3.16 -9.42
N ILE A 32 24.62 -3.64 -9.56
CA ILE A 32 25.82 -2.79 -9.49
C ILE A 32 25.81 -1.73 -10.59
N VAL A 33 25.47 -2.11 -11.82
CA VAL A 33 25.42 -1.17 -12.95
C VAL A 33 24.26 -0.19 -12.79
N ALA A 34 23.12 -0.62 -12.24
CA ALA A 34 21.98 0.24 -11.94
C ALA A 34 22.36 1.34 -10.94
N VAL A 35 23.09 1.00 -9.86
CA VAL A 35 23.60 2.00 -8.91
C VAL A 35 24.49 3.03 -9.61
N TRP A 36 25.35 2.61 -10.53
CA TRP A 36 26.20 3.54 -11.28
C TRP A 36 25.37 4.44 -12.20
N PHE A 37 24.34 3.89 -12.83
CA PHE A 37 23.40 4.64 -13.63
C PHE A 37 22.65 5.70 -12.79
N ASP A 38 22.18 5.34 -11.60
CA ASP A 38 21.47 6.27 -10.71
C ASP A 38 22.35 7.46 -10.28
N ILE A 39 23.63 7.22 -10.02
CA ILE A 39 24.61 8.29 -9.74
C ILE A 39 24.74 9.23 -10.95
N LEU A 40 24.88 8.68 -12.17
CA LEU A 40 25.01 9.48 -13.39
C LEU A 40 23.71 10.24 -13.70
N ALA A 41 22.55 9.62 -13.53
CA ALA A 41 21.24 10.23 -13.71
C ALA A 41 21.04 11.40 -12.73
N SER A 42 21.44 11.24 -11.48
CA SER A 42 21.38 12.31 -10.46
C SER A 42 22.18 13.54 -10.89
N ILE A 43 23.39 13.37 -11.41
CA ILE A 43 24.21 14.47 -11.94
C ILE A 43 23.56 15.10 -13.18
N ALA A 44 23.01 14.27 -14.07
CA ALA A 44 22.32 14.74 -15.27
C ALA A 44 21.08 15.59 -14.95
N PHE A 45 20.31 15.23 -13.92
CA PHE A 45 19.17 16.03 -13.46
C PHE A 45 19.59 17.42 -12.96
N ILE A 46 20.69 17.50 -12.19
CA ILE A 46 21.23 18.78 -11.73
C ILE A 46 21.67 19.65 -12.92
N LEU A 47 22.40 19.06 -13.88
CA LEU A 47 22.83 19.78 -15.08
C LEU A 47 21.64 20.21 -15.96
N GLY A 48 20.63 19.36 -16.10
CA GLY A 48 19.40 19.64 -16.84
C GLY A 48 18.61 20.79 -16.22
N GLY A 49 18.40 20.75 -14.90
CA GLY A 49 17.74 21.83 -14.15
C GLY A 49 18.54 23.14 -14.22
N GLY A 50 19.86 23.07 -14.04
CA GLY A 50 20.75 24.23 -14.18
C GLY A 50 20.72 24.86 -15.57
N ASN A 51 20.63 24.03 -16.62
CA ASN A 51 20.50 24.51 -17.99
C ASN A 51 19.15 25.17 -18.24
N LEU A 52 18.06 24.58 -17.76
CA LEU A 52 16.71 25.16 -17.84
C LEU A 52 16.70 26.54 -17.17
N LEU A 53 17.24 26.64 -15.95
CA LEU A 53 17.40 27.92 -15.25
C LEU A 53 18.18 28.93 -16.09
N LYS A 54 19.38 28.55 -16.55
CA LYS A 54 20.28 29.44 -17.30
C LYS A 54 19.60 29.99 -18.56
N VAL A 55 18.98 29.13 -19.36
CA VAL A 55 18.36 29.51 -20.65
C VAL A 55 17.16 30.42 -20.42
N HIS A 56 16.27 30.07 -19.49
CA HIS A 56 15.07 30.87 -19.24
C HIS A 56 15.37 32.17 -18.51
N LEU A 57 16.30 32.19 -17.54
CA LEU A 57 16.75 33.42 -16.88
C LEU A 57 17.41 34.37 -17.88
N LYS A 58 18.26 33.86 -18.78
CA LYS A 58 18.85 34.68 -19.85
C LYS A 58 17.77 35.27 -20.75
N LYS A 59 16.79 34.46 -21.18
CA LYS A 59 15.68 34.92 -22.03
C LYS A 59 14.82 36.00 -21.37
N ILE A 60 14.61 35.91 -20.06
CA ILE A 60 13.93 36.94 -19.26
C ILE A 60 14.78 38.21 -19.15
N SER A 61 16.06 38.06 -18.81
CA SER A 61 17.02 39.17 -18.67
C SER A 61 17.21 39.94 -19.98
N ASP A 62 17.26 39.24 -21.11
CA ASP A 62 17.45 39.83 -22.44
C ASP A 62 16.15 40.45 -22.99
N GLY A 63 15.02 40.31 -22.30
CA GLY A 63 13.72 40.82 -22.77
C GLY A 63 13.25 40.21 -24.10
N ALA A 64 13.73 39.00 -24.43
CA ALA A 64 13.51 38.39 -25.73
C ALA A 64 12.03 38.01 -25.96
N ALA A 65 11.64 37.85 -27.22
CA ALA A 65 10.26 37.50 -27.58
C ALA A 65 9.79 36.21 -26.83
N GLY A 66 8.65 36.32 -26.16
CA GLY A 66 8.09 35.23 -25.34
C GLY A 66 8.76 35.06 -23.97
N TRP A 67 9.44 36.08 -23.42
CA TRP A 67 10.00 36.06 -22.07
C TRP A 67 8.96 35.71 -20.99
N GLY A 68 7.70 36.14 -21.15
CA GLY A 68 6.62 35.84 -20.22
C GLY A 68 6.37 34.33 -20.04
N TYR A 69 6.46 33.56 -21.13
CA TYR A 69 6.37 32.10 -21.06
C TYR A 69 7.54 31.49 -20.28
N SER A 70 8.75 32.06 -20.44
CA SER A 70 9.93 31.60 -19.70
C SER A 70 9.83 31.89 -18.21
N ALA A 71 9.25 33.04 -17.83
CA ALA A 71 8.96 33.35 -16.43
C ALA A 71 7.95 32.36 -15.83
N LEU A 72 6.89 32.02 -16.57
CA LEU A 72 5.91 31.02 -16.15
C LEU A 72 6.54 29.63 -15.99
N THR A 73 7.37 29.19 -16.95
CA THR A 73 8.09 27.91 -16.87
C THR A 73 8.99 27.87 -15.65
N LEU A 74 9.74 28.95 -15.37
CA LEU A 74 10.63 29.00 -14.22
C LEU A 74 9.84 28.99 -12.90
N ALA A 75 8.74 29.74 -12.82
CA ALA A 75 7.88 29.75 -11.65
C ALA A 75 7.26 28.36 -11.39
N ALA A 76 6.76 27.68 -12.43
CA ALA A 76 6.22 26.33 -12.33
C ALA A 76 7.31 25.33 -11.90
N PHE A 77 8.49 25.38 -12.53
CA PHE A 77 9.63 24.52 -12.18
C PHE A 77 10.04 24.69 -10.71
N LEU A 78 10.22 25.94 -10.24
CA LEU A 78 10.59 26.23 -8.86
C LEU A 78 9.49 25.85 -7.87
N GLY A 79 8.22 26.08 -8.23
CA GLY A 79 7.08 25.68 -7.42
C GLY A 79 7.00 24.16 -7.23
N THR A 80 7.09 23.39 -8.32
CA THR A 80 7.11 21.92 -8.25
C THR A 80 8.31 21.40 -7.46
N LEU A 81 9.49 21.99 -7.69
CA LEU A 81 10.70 21.62 -6.95
C LEU A 81 10.53 21.88 -5.44
N ALA A 82 9.93 23.01 -5.06
CA ALA A 82 9.68 23.32 -3.66
C ALA A 82 8.67 22.35 -3.03
N VAL A 83 7.51 22.13 -3.66
CA VAL A 83 6.50 21.19 -3.14
C VAL A 83 7.09 19.79 -2.94
N GLY A 84 7.88 19.30 -3.91
CA GLY A 84 8.54 18.00 -3.81
C GLY A 84 9.65 17.94 -2.74
N PHE A 85 10.51 18.95 -2.69
CA PHE A 85 11.62 19.01 -1.73
C PHE A 85 11.14 19.12 -0.28
N TRP A 86 10.10 19.91 -0.04
CA TRP A 86 9.48 20.07 1.27
C TRP A 86 8.30 19.12 1.51
N LYS A 87 8.11 18.10 0.66
CA LYS A 87 7.03 17.09 0.77
C LYS A 87 5.69 17.67 1.25
N ILE A 88 5.32 18.83 0.70
CA ILE A 88 4.21 19.62 1.25
C ILE A 88 2.89 18.86 1.07
N GLY A 89 2.18 18.64 2.18
CA GLY A 89 0.91 17.92 2.21
C GLY A 89 1.03 16.41 2.05
N VAL A 90 2.24 15.83 2.08
CA VAL A 90 2.42 14.37 2.03
C VAL A 90 2.28 13.80 3.45
N PRO A 91 1.30 12.92 3.74
CA PRO A 91 1.21 12.27 5.04
C PRO A 91 2.38 11.31 5.24
N PRO A 92 2.90 11.12 6.47
CA PRO A 92 3.93 10.11 6.76
C PRO A 92 3.51 8.72 6.27
N SER A 93 4.48 7.92 5.82
CA SER A 93 4.22 6.56 5.36
C SER A 93 3.74 5.71 6.54
N PRO A 94 2.55 5.07 6.47
CA PRO A 94 2.04 4.29 7.58
C PRO A 94 2.91 3.11 8.00
N ASN A 95 3.66 2.53 7.05
CA ASN A 95 4.53 1.38 7.31
C ASN A 95 5.83 1.74 8.03
N THR A 96 6.13 3.03 8.13
CA THR A 96 7.33 3.56 8.79
C THR A 96 6.99 4.32 10.07
N GLU A 97 5.73 4.68 10.23
CA GLU A 97 5.25 5.49 11.34
C GLU A 97 4.69 4.59 12.45
N PHE A 98 5.11 4.84 13.68
CA PHE A 98 4.72 4.03 14.84
C PHE A 98 3.44 4.61 15.47
N TYR A 99 2.32 4.46 14.79
CA TYR A 99 1.04 5.01 15.25
C TYR A 99 0.59 4.43 16.58
N GLY A 100 0.18 5.32 17.50
CA GLY A 100 -0.26 4.92 18.84
C GLY A 100 0.87 4.81 19.87
N GLU A 101 2.10 5.15 19.48
CA GLU A 101 3.29 5.13 20.34
C GLU A 101 3.87 6.53 20.55
N LEU A 102 4.43 6.74 21.74
CA LEU A 102 5.22 7.89 22.13
C LEU A 102 6.69 7.50 22.25
N PHE A 103 7.58 8.45 21.97
CA PHE A 103 9.02 8.24 21.97
C PHE A 103 9.76 9.15 22.93
N ALA A 104 10.68 8.57 23.69
CA ALA A 104 11.66 9.32 24.45
C ALA A 104 13.09 8.78 24.24
N PRO A 105 14.10 9.67 24.21
CA PRO A 105 15.48 9.27 23.94
C PRO A 105 16.06 8.49 25.13
N VAL A 106 16.55 7.28 24.86
CA VAL A 106 17.27 6.44 25.82
C VAL A 106 18.51 5.87 25.13
N PRO A 107 19.72 6.27 25.57
CA PRO A 107 20.96 5.73 25.02
C PRO A 107 21.00 4.21 25.15
N LEU A 108 21.58 3.53 24.17
CA LEU A 108 21.65 2.06 24.18
C LEU A 108 22.40 1.56 25.41
N GLU A 109 23.39 2.32 25.87
CA GLU A 109 24.24 1.99 27.00
C GLU A 109 23.46 1.90 28.33
N GLU A 110 22.32 2.58 28.43
CA GLU A 110 21.44 2.60 29.61
C GLU A 110 20.35 1.50 29.54
N MET A 111 20.26 0.77 28.43
CA MET A 111 19.33 -0.35 28.29
C MET A 111 19.83 -1.60 29.05
N PRO A 112 18.91 -2.43 29.57
CA PRO A 112 19.27 -3.68 30.24
C PRO A 112 20.06 -4.59 29.29
N SER A 113 21.07 -5.28 29.85
CA SER A 113 21.91 -6.21 29.10
C SER A 113 21.62 -7.66 29.51
N PHE A 114 21.41 -8.51 28.52
CA PHE A 114 21.19 -9.94 28.68
C PHE A 114 22.39 -10.69 28.13
N SER A 115 22.74 -11.84 28.71
CA SER A 115 23.90 -12.60 28.26
C SER A 115 23.66 -14.09 28.37
N VAL A 116 24.08 -14.83 27.35
CA VAL A 116 24.04 -16.29 27.27
C VAL A 116 25.44 -16.82 26.99
N THR A 117 25.70 -18.06 27.39
CA THR A 117 27.02 -18.69 27.16
C THR A 117 27.19 -18.96 25.67
N GLY A 118 28.33 -18.58 25.10
CA GLY A 118 28.61 -18.81 23.68
C GLY A 118 29.54 -17.79 23.06
N THR A 119 29.87 -18.01 21.80
CA THR A 119 30.68 -17.11 20.99
C THR A 119 29.95 -16.78 19.70
N ILE A 120 30.08 -15.54 19.22
CA ILE A 120 29.56 -15.18 17.90
C ILE A 120 30.34 -16.00 16.87
N PRO A 121 29.66 -16.79 16.02
CA PRO A 121 30.34 -17.67 15.08
C PRO A 121 31.10 -16.86 14.04
N ASP A 122 32.31 -17.30 13.72
CA ASP A 122 33.06 -16.79 12.58
C ASP A 122 32.55 -17.47 11.30
N ARG A 123 32.00 -16.67 10.39
CA ARG A 123 31.46 -17.14 9.11
C ARG A 123 32.55 -17.42 8.07
N GLY A 124 33.77 -16.92 8.26
CA GLY A 124 34.87 -17.04 7.30
C GLY A 124 34.69 -16.23 6.00
N ASP A 125 33.50 -15.70 5.73
CA ASP A 125 33.16 -14.83 4.60
C ASP A 125 33.37 -13.33 4.90
N GLY A 126 33.75 -12.99 6.14
CA GLY A 126 33.94 -11.63 6.62
C GLY A 126 32.65 -10.82 6.76
N GLN A 127 31.47 -11.45 6.67
CA GLN A 127 30.22 -10.75 6.93
C GLN A 127 30.11 -10.38 8.40
N SER A 128 29.64 -9.16 8.64
CA SER A 128 29.32 -8.69 9.99
C SER A 128 27.91 -9.12 10.37
N LEU A 129 27.58 -9.06 11.67
CA LEU A 129 26.23 -9.28 12.16
C LEU A 129 25.19 -8.43 11.39
N PRO A 130 23.94 -8.93 11.28
CA PRO A 130 22.86 -8.20 10.63
C PRO A 130 22.71 -6.79 11.20
N ALA A 131 22.42 -5.81 10.34
CA ALA A 131 22.36 -4.40 10.73
C ALA A 131 21.36 -4.16 11.89
N SER A 132 20.25 -4.90 11.90
CA SER A 132 19.18 -4.85 12.90
C SER A 132 19.62 -5.17 14.33
N VAL A 133 20.71 -5.92 14.51
CA VAL A 133 21.20 -6.40 15.82
C VAL A 133 22.65 -6.04 16.09
N ARG A 134 23.38 -5.53 15.09
CA ARG A 134 24.82 -5.27 15.16
C ARG A 134 25.21 -4.30 16.27
N SER A 135 24.41 -3.26 16.50
CA SER A 135 24.67 -2.27 17.55
C SER A 135 24.36 -2.82 18.95
N GLN A 136 23.42 -3.76 19.05
CA GLN A 136 22.91 -4.30 20.31
C GLN A 136 23.63 -5.58 20.75
N THR A 137 24.28 -6.29 19.82
CA THR A 137 24.93 -7.57 20.07
C THR A 137 26.43 -7.40 20.21
N SER A 138 26.99 -7.91 21.30
CA SER A 138 28.43 -7.92 21.56
C SER A 138 28.86 -9.26 22.15
N GLN A 139 30.17 -9.49 22.22
CA GLN A 139 30.73 -10.68 22.85
C GLN A 139 31.81 -10.27 23.84
N ALA A 140 31.77 -10.86 25.04
CA ALA A 140 32.81 -10.69 26.05
C ALA A 140 32.92 -11.95 26.92
N ASN A 141 34.15 -12.35 27.25
CA ASN A 141 34.43 -13.45 28.20
C ASN A 141 33.71 -14.78 27.91
N GLY A 142 33.55 -15.14 26.64
CA GLY A 142 32.85 -16.38 26.24
C GLY A 142 31.32 -16.34 26.40
N ALA A 143 30.75 -15.14 26.50
CA ALA A 143 29.31 -14.91 26.49
C ALA A 143 28.90 -13.98 25.33
N ILE A 144 27.75 -14.27 24.73
CA ILE A 144 27.06 -13.40 23.79
C ILE A 144 26.17 -12.48 24.61
N ARG A 145 26.29 -11.17 24.42
CA ARG A 145 25.49 -10.15 25.11
C ARG A 145 24.58 -9.44 24.12
N PHE A 146 23.32 -9.27 24.51
CA PHE A 146 22.37 -8.40 23.81
C PHE A 146 21.94 -7.25 24.74
N GLN A 147 21.93 -6.04 24.23
CA GLN A 147 21.57 -4.83 24.98
C GLN A 147 20.24 -4.26 24.48
N GLY A 148 19.26 -4.14 25.38
CA GLY A 148 17.87 -3.81 25.06
C GLY A 148 16.96 -5.03 24.97
N TRP A 149 15.73 -4.79 24.53
CA TRP A 149 14.75 -5.85 24.29
C TRP A 149 14.80 -6.30 22.83
N MET A 150 14.69 -7.60 22.60
CA MET A 150 14.85 -8.21 21.30
C MET A 150 13.49 -8.44 20.65
N THR A 151 13.31 -7.87 19.46
CA THR A 151 12.10 -8.08 18.66
C THR A 151 12.13 -9.46 17.96
N PRO A 152 10.97 -10.01 17.55
CA PRO A 152 10.92 -11.28 16.81
C PRO A 152 11.71 -11.24 15.49
N THR A 153 11.71 -10.10 14.81
CA THR A 153 12.49 -9.88 13.58
C THR A 153 13.99 -9.93 13.86
N GLN A 154 14.44 -9.25 14.93
CA GLN A 154 15.84 -9.29 15.36
C GLN A 154 16.30 -10.70 15.76
N ALA A 155 15.46 -11.45 16.48
CA ALA A 155 15.75 -12.83 16.83
C ALA A 155 15.90 -13.71 15.58
N THR A 156 15.04 -13.52 14.58
CA THR A 156 15.10 -14.23 13.29
C THR A 156 16.37 -13.87 12.51
N ASP A 157 16.68 -12.57 12.38
CA ASP A 157 17.87 -12.09 11.70
C ASP A 157 19.14 -12.65 12.36
N LEU A 158 19.23 -12.56 13.69
CA LEU A 158 20.37 -13.06 14.45
C LEU A 158 20.49 -14.58 14.36
N SER A 159 19.37 -15.31 14.43
CA SER A 159 19.35 -16.78 14.27
C SER A 159 19.84 -17.20 12.88
N SER A 160 19.41 -16.49 11.82
CA SER A 160 19.81 -16.75 10.44
C SER A 160 21.29 -16.44 10.13
N TYR A 161 22.00 -15.77 11.05
CA TYR A 161 23.41 -15.45 10.90
C TYR A 161 24.29 -16.70 10.78
N GLN A 162 23.90 -17.84 11.35
CA GLN A 162 24.63 -19.10 11.18
C GLN A 162 23.69 -20.30 11.32
N ASP A 163 23.78 -21.24 10.39
CA ASP A 163 22.95 -22.45 10.42
C ASP A 163 23.56 -23.55 11.30
N THR A 164 23.75 -23.26 12.58
CA THR A 164 24.19 -24.25 13.58
C THR A 164 23.22 -24.27 14.75
N LEU A 165 22.78 -25.48 15.15
CA LEU A 165 21.81 -25.65 16.24
C LEU A 165 22.28 -25.00 17.55
N THR A 166 23.58 -25.02 17.84
CA THR A 166 24.15 -24.39 19.04
C THR A 166 24.00 -22.87 19.02
N TRP A 167 24.18 -22.24 17.85
CA TRP A 167 23.98 -20.80 17.69
C TRP A 167 22.51 -20.43 17.78
N GLN A 168 21.66 -21.13 17.02
CA GLN A 168 20.22 -20.89 17.01
C GLN A 168 19.61 -21.07 18.40
N ALA A 169 20.03 -22.10 19.15
CA ALA A 169 19.60 -22.33 20.53
C ALA A 169 20.02 -21.20 21.49
N ALA A 170 21.24 -20.67 21.34
CA ALA A 170 21.71 -19.55 22.13
C ALA A 170 20.93 -18.26 21.81
N VAL A 171 20.60 -18.04 20.53
CA VAL A 171 19.76 -16.90 20.10
C VAL A 171 18.34 -17.02 20.63
N GLU A 172 17.75 -18.22 20.62
CA GLU A 172 16.43 -18.48 21.23
C GLU A 172 16.42 -18.17 22.73
N GLU A 173 17.41 -18.66 23.47
CA GLU A 173 17.55 -18.39 24.92
C GLU A 173 17.71 -16.87 25.17
N LEU A 174 18.53 -16.21 24.37
CA LEU A 174 18.75 -14.77 24.47
C LEU A 174 17.48 -13.98 24.16
N ALA A 175 16.69 -14.40 23.17
CA ALA A 175 15.42 -13.77 22.80
C ALA A 175 14.37 -13.93 23.90
N GLU A 176 14.32 -15.07 24.59
CA GLU A 176 13.42 -15.29 25.73
C GLU A 176 13.78 -14.43 26.94
N MET A 177 15.07 -14.24 27.19
CA MET A 177 15.58 -13.39 28.28
C MET A 177 15.41 -11.90 27.98
N ALA A 178 15.70 -11.48 26.73
CA ALA A 178 15.70 -10.09 26.30
C ALA A 178 14.28 -9.56 26.02
N GLN A 179 13.36 -9.78 26.95
CA GLN A 179 11.98 -9.29 26.89
C GLN A 179 11.76 -8.19 27.93
N PRO A 180 10.83 -7.25 27.69
CA PRO A 180 10.43 -6.29 28.70
C PRO A 180 9.75 -7.00 29.90
N PRO A 181 9.65 -6.32 31.06
CA PRO A 181 8.88 -6.82 32.19
C PRO A 181 7.49 -7.29 31.77
N GLU A 182 6.99 -8.36 32.39
CA GLU A 182 5.76 -9.03 31.97
C GLU A 182 4.55 -8.07 31.88
N SER A 183 4.44 -7.14 32.82
CA SER A 183 3.39 -6.10 32.85
C SER A 183 3.45 -5.10 31.69
N LEU A 184 4.61 -4.96 31.05
CA LEU A 184 4.89 -4.00 29.98
C LEU A 184 5.00 -4.65 28.60
N ARG A 185 4.89 -5.97 28.49
CA ARG A 185 4.93 -6.68 27.21
C ARG A 185 3.81 -6.19 26.30
N GLY A 186 4.19 -5.79 25.08
CA GLY A 186 3.26 -5.21 24.09
C GLY A 186 2.90 -3.73 24.32
N LYS A 187 3.36 -3.12 25.42
CA LYS A 187 3.24 -1.67 25.64
C LYS A 187 4.54 -0.91 25.37
N VAL A 188 5.68 -1.57 25.47
CA VAL A 188 6.98 -0.93 25.36
C VAL A 188 7.88 -1.66 24.36
N ASP A 189 8.63 -0.89 23.59
CA ASP A 189 9.66 -1.40 22.68
C ASP A 189 10.88 -0.47 22.66
N TYR A 190 12.01 -0.94 22.15
CA TYR A 190 13.22 -0.16 21.99
C TYR A 190 13.68 -0.08 20.53
N HIS A 191 13.78 1.15 20.02
CA HIS A 191 14.22 1.41 18.66
C HIS A 191 15.70 1.81 18.65
N ALA A 192 16.57 0.82 18.47
CA ALA A 192 18.02 0.99 18.55
C ALA A 192 18.59 1.97 17.53
N ASP A 193 18.04 2.00 16.31
CA ASP A 193 18.44 2.94 15.26
C ASP A 193 18.20 4.41 15.64
N HIS A 194 17.28 4.65 16.59
CA HIS A 194 16.91 5.99 17.06
C HIS A 194 17.36 6.25 18.50
N ARG A 195 17.91 5.24 19.17
CA ARG A 195 18.25 5.29 20.60
C ARG A 195 17.07 5.84 21.41
N SER A 196 15.90 5.27 21.19
CA SER A 196 14.65 5.73 21.79
C SER A 196 13.81 4.56 22.27
N ILE A 197 13.20 4.72 23.43
CA ILE A 197 12.14 3.82 23.91
C ILE A 197 10.78 4.30 23.36
N GLY A 198 9.98 3.36 22.90
CA GLY A 198 8.59 3.55 22.48
C GLY A 198 7.63 3.10 23.58
N PHE A 199 6.55 3.83 23.81
CA PHE A 199 5.48 3.44 24.73
C PHE A 199 4.10 3.63 24.09
N ALA A 200 3.28 2.58 24.10
CA ALA A 200 1.96 2.55 23.50
C ALA A 200 0.86 2.88 24.52
N GLY A 201 0.02 3.87 24.20
CA GLY A 201 -1.13 4.29 25.02
C GLY A 201 -0.78 5.17 26.22
N VAL A 202 -1.68 5.23 27.21
CA VAL A 202 -1.54 6.03 28.45
C VAL A 202 -0.75 5.25 29.49
N MET A 203 0.31 5.86 30.03
CA MET A 203 1.16 5.25 31.05
C MET A 203 0.52 5.35 32.44
N SER A 204 0.18 4.19 33.03
CA SER A 204 -0.27 4.13 34.42
C SER A 204 0.88 4.39 35.40
N ASP A 205 0.55 4.64 36.67
CA ASP A 205 1.60 4.79 37.69
C ASP A 205 2.33 3.47 37.93
N GLU A 206 1.67 2.31 37.79
CA GLU A 206 2.33 1.00 37.83
C GLU A 206 3.28 0.78 36.65
N ASP A 207 2.86 1.16 35.44
CA ASP A 207 3.69 1.07 34.24
C ASP A 207 4.97 1.91 34.40
N ARG A 208 4.83 3.13 34.93
CA ARG A 208 5.97 4.02 35.25
C ARG A 208 6.91 3.35 36.24
N ILE A 209 6.40 2.87 37.37
CA ILE A 209 7.23 2.24 38.42
C ILE A 209 7.97 1.02 37.86
N ALA A 210 7.29 0.21 37.02
CA ALA A 210 7.92 -0.93 36.37
C ALA A 210 9.08 -0.50 35.44
N LEU A 211 8.90 0.55 34.63
CA LEU A 211 9.97 1.09 33.78
C LEU A 211 11.11 1.72 34.58
N GLU A 212 10.80 2.49 35.61
CA GLU A 212 11.81 3.10 36.51
C GLU A 212 12.65 2.02 37.19
N SER A 213 12.07 0.87 37.53
CA SER A 213 12.81 -0.24 38.12
C SER A 213 13.84 -0.86 37.16
N VAL A 214 13.53 -0.91 35.86
CA VAL A 214 14.46 -1.37 34.81
C VAL A 214 15.63 -0.40 34.67
N PHE A 215 15.34 0.91 34.73
CA PHE A 215 16.32 1.98 34.53
C PHE A 215 16.92 2.52 35.84
N ALA A 216 16.83 1.77 36.94
CA ALA A 216 17.38 2.19 38.22
C ALA A 216 18.86 2.57 38.09
N GLY A 217 19.20 3.80 38.47
CA GLY A 217 20.56 4.34 38.39
C GLY A 217 20.92 5.05 37.07
N HIS A 218 19.99 5.13 36.10
CA HIS A 218 20.20 5.79 34.81
C HIS A 218 19.35 7.05 34.69
N GLU A 219 19.91 8.22 35.03
CA GLU A 219 19.16 9.49 35.09
C GLU A 219 18.50 9.89 33.77
N ARG A 220 19.15 9.65 32.61
CA ARG A 220 18.55 10.03 31.32
C ARG A 220 17.36 9.14 30.98
N ALA A 221 17.49 7.83 31.18
CA ALA A 221 16.38 6.91 31.03
C ALA A 221 15.22 7.21 32.01
N LEU A 222 15.49 7.57 33.27
CA LEU A 222 14.45 7.97 34.23
C LEU A 222 13.73 9.27 33.80
N ASN A 223 14.47 10.24 33.25
CA ASN A 223 13.87 11.45 32.67
C ASN A 223 13.01 11.11 31.45
N ALA A 224 13.48 10.20 30.59
CA ALA A 224 12.71 9.74 29.43
C ALA A 224 11.39 9.07 29.84
N VAL A 225 11.38 8.25 30.91
CA VAL A 225 10.16 7.66 31.47
C VAL A 225 9.20 8.75 31.97
N SER A 226 9.71 9.77 32.67
CA SER A 226 8.90 10.91 33.12
C SER A 226 8.27 11.67 31.95
N THR A 227 9.04 11.94 30.89
CA THR A 227 8.55 12.59 29.67
C THR A 227 7.46 11.77 28.99
N LEU A 228 7.66 10.45 28.84
CA LEU A 228 6.63 9.57 28.30
C LEU A 228 5.35 9.60 29.12
N GLN A 229 5.47 9.60 30.45
CA GLN A 229 4.30 9.66 31.31
C GLN A 229 3.51 10.95 31.09
N GLU A 230 4.19 12.09 31.10
CA GLU A 230 3.59 13.42 30.88
C GLU A 230 2.88 13.47 29.53
N GLN A 231 3.58 13.13 28.45
CA GLN A 231 3.04 13.11 27.08
C GLN A 231 1.88 12.12 26.93
N SER A 232 1.96 10.94 27.55
CA SER A 232 0.90 9.94 27.47
C SER A 232 -0.39 10.36 28.14
N ARG A 233 -0.35 11.40 28.98
CA ARG A 233 -1.51 11.94 29.71
C ARG A 233 -2.01 13.26 29.14
N GLU A 234 -1.40 13.77 28.06
CA GLU A 234 -1.89 14.92 27.33
C GLU A 234 -3.24 14.61 26.69
N THR A 235 -4.13 15.60 26.68
CA THR A 235 -5.46 15.50 26.05
C THR A 235 -5.44 16.25 24.73
N HIS A 236 -5.84 15.56 23.67
CA HIS A 236 -6.03 16.12 22.34
C HIS A 236 -7.52 16.19 22.04
N SER A 237 -7.95 17.24 21.34
CA SER A 237 -9.38 17.47 21.07
C SER A 237 -9.59 18.01 19.65
N VAL A 238 -10.71 17.62 19.05
CA VAL A 238 -11.24 18.19 17.80
C VAL A 238 -12.66 18.69 18.08
N THR A 239 -12.99 19.88 17.58
CA THR A 239 -14.29 20.53 17.74
C THR A 239 -15.12 20.49 16.46
N GLY A 240 -16.42 20.75 16.56
CA GLY A 240 -17.35 20.69 15.42
C GLY A 240 -17.58 19.27 14.90
N VAL A 241 -17.42 18.25 15.76
CA VAL A 241 -17.65 16.86 15.35
C VAL A 241 -19.14 16.56 15.19
N THR A 242 -19.48 15.68 14.26
CA THR A 242 -20.85 15.25 13.99
C THR A 242 -20.93 13.73 14.07
N PRO A 243 -21.02 13.17 15.29
CA PRO A 243 -21.00 11.73 15.49
C PRO A 243 -22.25 11.06 14.88
N PRO A 244 -22.12 9.82 14.40
CA PRO A 244 -23.27 9.00 14.00
C PRO A 244 -24.28 8.87 15.14
N SER A 245 -25.57 8.76 14.82
CA SER A 245 -26.64 8.74 15.84
C SER A 245 -26.57 7.55 16.80
N THR A 246 -26.00 6.42 16.35
CA THR A 246 -25.76 5.23 17.19
C THR A 246 -24.32 5.13 17.69
N PHE A 247 -23.53 6.20 17.56
CA PHE A 247 -22.15 6.20 18.05
C PHE A 247 -22.13 6.08 19.57
N ALA A 248 -21.29 5.18 20.06
CA ALA A 248 -20.95 5.07 21.47
C ALA A 248 -19.43 4.99 21.57
N ILE A 249 -18.83 5.44 22.67
CA ILE A 249 -17.39 5.25 22.84
C ILE A 249 -17.12 3.76 23.08
N PRO A 250 -16.17 3.12 22.37
CA PRO A 250 -15.84 1.73 22.61
C PRO A 250 -15.50 1.50 24.10
N PRO A 251 -16.01 0.45 24.76
CA PRO A 251 -15.77 0.21 26.18
C PRO A 251 -14.29 0.17 26.55
N SER A 252 -13.44 -0.32 25.64
CA SER A 252 -11.98 -0.39 25.79
C SER A 252 -11.28 0.97 25.83
N ALA A 253 -11.97 2.05 25.51
CA ALA A 253 -11.44 3.41 25.47
C ALA A 253 -12.29 4.42 26.26
N ALA A 254 -13.28 3.93 27.02
CA ALA A 254 -14.18 4.77 27.81
C ALA A 254 -13.47 5.55 28.94
N ASP A 255 -12.28 5.11 29.32
CA ASP A 255 -11.42 5.75 30.32
C ASP A 255 -10.62 6.94 29.75
N ARG A 256 -10.42 7.01 28.43
CA ARG A 256 -9.54 8.00 27.79
C ARG A 256 -10.18 8.81 26.67
N VAL A 257 -11.30 8.38 26.12
CA VAL A 257 -12.03 9.12 25.08
C VAL A 257 -13.27 9.74 25.70
N THR A 258 -13.51 11.01 25.40
CA THR A 258 -14.73 11.72 25.82
C THR A 258 -15.35 12.45 24.62
N LEU A 259 -16.68 12.55 24.64
CA LEU A 259 -17.46 13.29 23.66
C LEU A 259 -18.40 14.22 24.43
N GLU A 260 -18.08 15.51 24.45
CA GLU A 260 -18.86 16.55 25.13
C GLU A 260 -19.39 17.53 24.09
N GLY A 261 -20.70 17.49 23.83
CA GLY A 261 -21.32 18.29 22.78
C GLY A 261 -20.78 17.94 21.39
N ASP A 262 -20.10 18.88 20.75
CA ASP A 262 -19.44 18.74 19.45
C ASP A 262 -17.91 18.63 19.58
N THR A 263 -17.39 18.36 20.78
CA THR A 263 -15.95 18.21 21.04
C THR A 263 -15.62 16.77 21.38
N LEU A 264 -14.79 16.15 20.54
CA LEU A 264 -14.26 14.80 20.75
C LEU A 264 -12.82 14.90 21.26
N SER A 265 -12.53 14.26 22.39
CA SER A 265 -11.21 14.29 23.02
C SER A 265 -10.66 12.90 23.28
N ILE A 266 -9.33 12.77 23.27
CA ILE A 266 -8.61 11.58 23.69
C ILE A 266 -7.43 11.94 24.59
N GLN A 267 -7.22 11.18 25.65
CA GLN A 267 -6.00 11.21 26.45
C GLN A 267 -4.96 10.23 25.89
N GLY A 268 -3.76 10.75 25.59
CA GLY A 268 -2.64 9.99 25.04
C GLY A 268 -2.81 9.64 23.56
N PRO A 269 -1.86 8.87 23.00
CA PRO A 269 -1.84 8.55 21.58
C PRO A 269 -2.97 7.59 21.19
N MET A 270 -3.61 7.88 20.06
CA MET A 270 -4.63 6.99 19.49
C MET A 270 -3.97 5.87 18.68
N SER A 271 -4.30 4.60 18.99
CA SER A 271 -3.85 3.46 18.18
C SER A 271 -4.66 3.32 16.89
N VAL A 272 -4.08 2.68 15.87
CA VAL A 272 -4.79 2.35 14.62
C VAL A 272 -6.03 1.50 14.89
N GLY A 273 -5.94 0.57 15.86
CA GLY A 273 -7.06 -0.25 16.29
C GLY A 273 -8.20 0.58 16.89
N LEU A 274 -7.89 1.53 17.78
CA LEU A 274 -8.89 2.43 18.36
C LEU A 274 -9.53 3.34 17.32
N ARG A 275 -8.73 3.94 16.43
CA ARG A 275 -9.23 4.73 15.29
C ARG A 275 -10.22 3.92 14.43
N SER A 276 -9.88 2.67 14.16
CA SER A 276 -10.73 1.75 13.40
C SER A 276 -12.02 1.44 14.16
N ALA A 277 -11.94 1.13 15.46
CA ALA A 277 -13.13 0.91 16.30
C ALA A 277 -14.05 2.14 16.34
N MET A 278 -13.47 3.34 16.43
CA MET A 278 -14.21 4.61 16.41
C MET A 278 -14.88 4.93 15.07
N THR A 279 -14.50 4.28 13.97
CA THR A 279 -15.02 4.59 12.62
C THR A 279 -15.82 3.46 11.98
N SER A 280 -15.58 2.20 12.37
CA SER A 280 -15.92 1.04 11.54
C SER A 280 -16.97 0.10 12.13
N GLN A 281 -17.39 0.29 13.39
CA GLN A 281 -18.22 -0.67 14.14
C GLN A 281 -19.68 -0.22 14.39
N TRP A 282 -20.14 0.86 13.76
CA TRP A 282 -21.42 1.49 14.15
C TRP A 282 -22.61 0.95 13.37
N PRO A 283 -23.72 0.56 14.05
CA PRO A 283 -24.98 0.17 13.41
C PRO A 283 -25.56 1.22 12.45
N THR A 284 -25.21 2.50 12.62
CA THR A 284 -25.57 3.59 11.70
C THR A 284 -25.06 3.34 10.27
N TYR A 285 -23.94 2.62 10.11
CA TYR A 285 -23.36 2.26 8.80
C TYR A 285 -23.26 0.73 8.66
N PRO A 286 -24.39 0.06 8.37
CA PRO A 286 -24.39 -1.39 8.32
C PRO A 286 -23.45 -1.89 7.23
N ARG A 287 -22.65 -2.90 7.58
CA ARG A 287 -21.81 -3.63 6.63
C ARG A 287 -22.69 -4.39 5.64
N VAL A 288 -22.22 -4.50 4.41
CA VAL A 288 -22.89 -5.25 3.38
C VAL A 288 -22.88 -6.73 3.76
N ARG A 289 -24.05 -7.36 3.70
CA ARG A 289 -24.28 -8.79 3.88
C ARG A 289 -24.91 -9.36 2.61
N PRO A 290 -24.88 -10.68 2.38
CA PRO A 290 -25.64 -11.33 1.33
C PRO A 290 -27.08 -10.79 1.26
N TYR A 291 -27.61 -10.63 0.05
CA TYR A 291 -28.98 -10.19 -0.17
C TYR A 291 -29.83 -11.36 -0.68
N PRO A 292 -30.53 -12.08 0.22
CA PRO A 292 -31.59 -12.99 -0.18
C PRO A 292 -32.63 -12.27 -1.06
N PRO A 293 -33.44 -12.99 -1.86
CA PRO A 293 -34.39 -12.38 -2.78
C PRO A 293 -35.28 -11.29 -2.18
N ALA A 294 -35.78 -11.50 -0.94
CA ALA A 294 -36.59 -10.50 -0.24
C ALA A 294 -35.80 -9.23 0.12
N ALA A 295 -34.59 -9.37 0.68
CA ALA A 295 -33.74 -8.24 1.05
C ALA A 295 -33.26 -7.48 -0.19
N LYS A 296 -32.94 -8.18 -1.28
CA LYS A 296 -32.60 -7.57 -2.57
C LYS A 296 -33.73 -6.69 -3.08
N GLN A 297 -34.97 -7.17 -3.00
CA GLN A 297 -36.15 -6.41 -3.42
C GLN A 297 -36.37 -5.15 -2.57
N ILE A 298 -36.14 -5.23 -1.26
CA ILE A 298 -36.24 -4.07 -0.36
C ILE A 298 -35.20 -3.02 -0.75
N LEU A 299 -33.93 -3.40 -0.90
CA LEU A 299 -32.88 -2.46 -1.31
C LEU A 299 -33.16 -1.85 -2.69
N LEU A 300 -33.66 -2.65 -3.63
CA LEU A 300 -34.06 -2.14 -4.95
C LEU A 300 -35.15 -1.07 -4.82
N GLN A 301 -36.19 -1.33 -4.01
CA GLN A 301 -37.26 -0.36 -3.76
C GLN A 301 -36.74 0.92 -3.09
N GLU A 302 -35.81 0.80 -2.14
CA GLU A 302 -35.17 1.96 -1.51
C GLU A 302 -34.41 2.83 -2.53
N ILE A 303 -33.67 2.20 -3.44
CA ILE A 303 -32.94 2.91 -4.49
C ILE A 303 -33.92 3.55 -5.47
N GLU A 304 -34.91 2.81 -5.96
CA GLU A 304 -35.91 3.30 -6.92
C GLU A 304 -36.78 4.42 -6.33
N ALA A 305 -37.01 4.43 -5.02
CA ALA A 305 -37.70 5.53 -4.35
C ALA A 305 -36.92 6.86 -4.46
N VAL A 306 -35.59 6.80 -4.56
CA VAL A 306 -34.73 7.99 -4.74
C VAL A 306 -34.56 8.31 -6.22
N VAL A 307 -34.14 7.33 -7.03
CA VAL A 307 -33.71 7.58 -8.41
C VAL A 307 -34.81 7.40 -9.46
N GLY A 308 -35.97 6.88 -9.07
CA GLY A 308 -37.03 6.42 -9.96
C GLY A 308 -36.78 4.98 -10.46
N PRO A 309 -37.70 4.43 -11.27
CA PRO A 309 -37.56 3.08 -11.82
C PRO A 309 -36.25 2.89 -12.59
N LEU A 310 -35.53 1.81 -12.31
CA LEU A 310 -34.25 1.56 -12.98
C LEU A 310 -34.47 1.15 -14.45
N SER A 311 -33.64 1.69 -15.35
CA SER A 311 -33.54 1.16 -16.72
C SER A 311 -32.94 -0.26 -16.72
N PRO A 312 -33.11 -1.05 -17.79
CA PRO A 312 -32.54 -2.40 -17.86
C PRO A 312 -31.01 -2.44 -17.63
N LEU A 313 -30.29 -1.41 -18.10
CA LEU A 313 -28.85 -1.29 -17.90
C LEU A 313 -28.51 -0.97 -16.45
N GLN A 314 -29.24 -0.05 -15.81
CA GLN A 314 -29.06 0.26 -14.38
C GLN A 314 -29.41 -0.94 -13.50
N GLN A 315 -30.44 -1.70 -13.87
CA GLN A 315 -30.80 -2.94 -13.17
C GLN A 315 -29.70 -4.00 -13.30
N GLN A 316 -29.06 -4.12 -14.47
CA GLN A 316 -27.92 -5.01 -14.65
C GLN A 316 -26.71 -4.61 -13.78
N GLU A 317 -26.42 -3.31 -13.64
CA GLU A 317 -25.37 -2.82 -12.75
C GLU A 317 -25.71 -3.07 -11.27
N PHE A 318 -26.97 -2.87 -10.88
CA PHE A 318 -27.45 -3.23 -9.55
C PHE A 318 -27.23 -4.72 -9.27
N ASP A 319 -27.66 -5.59 -10.18
CA ASP A 319 -27.49 -7.04 -10.05
C ASP A 319 -26.02 -7.46 -9.97
N ARG A 320 -25.16 -6.81 -10.75
CA ARG A 320 -23.71 -7.03 -10.70
C ARG A 320 -23.11 -6.63 -9.35
N ALA A 321 -23.47 -5.46 -8.84
CA ALA A 321 -22.97 -4.97 -7.56
C ALA A 321 -23.39 -5.92 -6.43
N ILE A 322 -24.66 -6.35 -6.39
CA ILE A 322 -25.14 -7.31 -5.41
C ILE A 322 -24.45 -8.68 -5.56
N GLY A 323 -24.22 -9.14 -6.79
CA GLY A 323 -23.53 -10.39 -7.07
C GLY A 323 -22.05 -10.41 -6.69
N SER A 324 -21.42 -9.24 -6.49
CA SER A 324 -20.02 -9.11 -6.06
C SER A 324 -19.82 -9.17 -4.55
N ILE A 325 -20.90 -9.18 -3.78
CA ILE A 325 -20.86 -9.28 -2.32
C ILE A 325 -20.42 -10.70 -1.91
N TRP A 326 -19.77 -10.82 -0.76
CA TRP A 326 -19.40 -12.11 -0.17
C TRP A 326 -20.61 -13.04 0.05
N THR A 327 -20.36 -14.35 0.08
CA THR A 327 -21.39 -15.38 0.34
C THR A 327 -21.09 -16.15 1.63
N PRO A 328 -22.07 -16.80 2.27
CA PRO A 328 -21.81 -17.61 3.45
C PRO A 328 -20.69 -18.64 3.25
N ASP A 329 -20.55 -19.21 2.06
CA ASP A 329 -19.49 -20.16 1.73
C ASP A 329 -18.10 -19.52 1.77
N THR A 330 -17.97 -18.25 1.34
CA THR A 330 -16.69 -17.53 1.44
C THR A 330 -16.28 -17.28 2.88
N LEU A 331 -17.23 -16.99 3.78
CA LEU A 331 -16.97 -16.84 5.21
C LEU A 331 -16.62 -18.20 5.84
N ILE A 332 -17.36 -19.26 5.52
CA ILE A 332 -17.04 -20.63 5.98
C ILE A 332 -15.62 -21.02 5.56
N GLN A 333 -15.23 -20.77 4.30
CA GLN A 333 -13.88 -21.05 3.82
C GLN A 333 -12.82 -20.26 4.58
N ALA A 334 -13.06 -18.98 4.86
CA ALA A 334 -12.14 -18.15 5.63
C ALA A 334 -11.96 -18.68 7.06
N LEU A 335 -13.04 -19.09 7.73
CA LEU A 335 -13.00 -19.67 9.07
C LEU A 335 -12.34 -21.05 9.09
N ASN A 336 -12.65 -21.92 8.13
CA ASN A 336 -12.01 -23.23 8.00
C ASN A 336 -10.51 -23.10 7.74
N THR A 337 -10.09 -22.11 6.95
CA THR A 337 -8.67 -21.82 6.72
C THR A 337 -8.00 -21.34 8.00
N ALA A 338 -8.65 -20.48 8.77
CA ALA A 338 -8.14 -19.98 10.05
C ALA A 338 -8.08 -21.06 11.15
N GLY A 339 -8.85 -22.15 11.00
CA GLY A 339 -8.81 -23.33 11.87
C GLY A 339 -7.69 -24.30 11.54
N ILE A 340 -6.90 -24.05 10.49
CA ILE A 340 -5.69 -24.83 10.19
C ILE A 340 -4.53 -24.24 11.00
N PRO A 341 -4.02 -24.94 12.01
CA PRO A 341 -2.88 -24.46 12.79
C PRO A 341 -1.66 -24.34 11.87
N PRO A 342 -0.85 -23.28 12.01
CA PRO A 342 0.36 -23.14 11.21
C PRO A 342 1.32 -24.30 11.54
N ALA A 343 1.98 -24.82 10.50
CA ALA A 343 3.04 -25.80 10.71
C ALA A 343 4.14 -25.17 11.58
N ARG A 344 4.41 -25.76 12.74
CA ARG A 344 5.51 -25.35 13.62
C ARG A 344 6.71 -26.27 13.38
N THR A 345 7.88 -25.68 13.22
CA THR A 345 9.16 -26.40 13.29
C THR A 345 9.64 -26.49 14.73
N LYS A 346 10.30 -27.58 15.10
CA LYS A 346 10.96 -27.68 16.41
C LYS A 346 11.96 -26.53 16.59
N SER A 347 12.06 -26.03 17.80
CA SER A 347 13.07 -25.03 18.17
C SER A 347 14.46 -25.66 18.09
N ALA A 348 15.49 -24.84 17.91
CA ALA A 348 16.87 -25.30 17.91
C ALA A 348 17.24 -25.97 19.24
N ARG A 349 16.67 -25.51 20.37
CA ARG A 349 16.84 -26.18 21.68
C ARG A 349 16.18 -27.56 21.73
N GLU A 350 14.98 -27.72 21.17
CA GLU A 350 14.31 -29.02 21.08
C GLU A 350 15.15 -30.02 20.25
N LEU A 351 15.66 -29.56 19.11
CA LEU A 351 16.54 -30.37 18.25
C LEU A 351 17.89 -30.68 18.91
N LEU A 352 18.44 -29.73 19.65
CA LEU A 352 19.69 -29.93 20.40
C LEU A 352 19.51 -30.94 21.53
N ALA A 353 18.38 -30.89 22.25
CA ALA A 353 18.03 -31.88 23.26
C ALA A 353 17.84 -33.29 22.67
N GLU A 354 17.24 -33.42 21.48
CA GLU A 354 17.11 -34.70 20.78
C GLU A 354 18.48 -35.25 20.35
N ARG A 355 19.34 -34.39 19.81
CA ARG A 355 20.71 -34.76 19.42
C ARG A 355 21.51 -35.24 20.63
N ASP A 356 21.47 -34.48 21.71
CA ASP A 356 22.23 -34.76 22.93
C ASP A 356 21.64 -35.97 23.70
N GLY A 357 20.35 -36.26 23.49
CA GLY A 357 19.66 -37.48 23.90
C GLY A 357 19.96 -38.71 23.04
N GLY A 358 20.80 -38.60 22.01
CA GLY A 358 21.28 -39.72 21.19
C GLY A 358 20.47 -40.00 19.92
N ALA A 359 19.63 -39.06 19.45
CA ALA A 359 18.90 -39.22 18.20
C ALA A 359 19.85 -39.26 16.98
N ALA A 360 19.72 -40.30 16.14
CA ALA A 360 20.56 -40.49 14.95
C ALA A 360 20.17 -39.58 13.77
N VAL A 361 18.90 -39.16 13.70
CA VAL A 361 18.35 -38.25 12.70
C VAL A 361 17.46 -37.25 13.42
N LEU A 362 17.68 -35.96 13.19
CA LEU A 362 16.87 -34.89 13.75
C LEU A 362 15.74 -34.57 12.78
N ASP A 363 14.50 -34.73 13.23
CA ASP A 363 13.31 -34.33 12.47
C ASP A 363 12.90 -32.92 12.92
N PRO A 364 13.06 -31.89 12.06
CA PRO A 364 12.69 -30.51 12.38
C PRO A 364 11.18 -30.28 12.39
N SER A 365 10.37 -31.23 11.93
CA SER A 365 8.92 -31.09 11.87
C SER A 365 8.24 -31.53 13.15
N LEU A 366 7.25 -30.76 13.61
CA LEU A 366 6.23 -31.25 14.53
C LEU A 366 5.04 -31.76 13.72
N PRO A 367 4.39 -32.86 14.15
CA PRO A 367 3.14 -33.27 13.54
C PRO A 367 2.14 -32.10 13.62
N PRO A 368 1.44 -31.78 12.53
CA PRO A 368 0.49 -30.67 12.53
C PRO A 368 -0.58 -30.93 13.58
N GLU A 369 -0.86 -29.92 14.40
CA GLU A 369 -2.02 -29.97 15.28
C GLU A 369 -3.29 -30.24 14.46
N PRO A 370 -4.27 -30.97 15.00
CA PRO A 370 -5.48 -31.30 14.27
C PRO A 370 -6.23 -30.02 13.86
N SER A 371 -6.53 -29.87 12.58
CA SER A 371 -7.30 -28.73 12.07
C SER A 371 -8.71 -28.74 12.63
N VAL A 372 -9.21 -27.56 13.03
CA VAL A 372 -10.59 -27.37 13.48
C VAL A 372 -11.43 -26.87 12.31
N GLN A 373 -12.24 -27.76 11.74
CA GLN A 373 -13.20 -27.42 10.69
C GLN A 373 -14.57 -27.14 11.31
N LEU A 374 -15.32 -26.24 10.70
CA LEU A 374 -16.71 -25.97 11.06
C LEU A 374 -17.56 -27.23 10.83
N ASN A 375 -18.42 -27.54 11.78
CA ASN A 375 -19.40 -28.62 11.64
C ASN A 375 -20.68 -28.11 10.95
N ALA A 376 -21.61 -29.02 10.66
CA ALA A 376 -22.85 -28.68 9.95
C ALA A 376 -23.74 -27.65 10.69
N GLU A 377 -23.71 -27.63 12.03
CA GLU A 377 -24.46 -26.67 12.84
C GLU A 377 -23.81 -25.29 12.81
N GLN A 378 -22.48 -25.22 12.89
CA GLN A 378 -21.70 -24.00 12.72
C GLN A 378 -21.87 -23.42 11.31
N GLU A 379 -21.82 -24.24 10.27
CA GLU A 379 -22.10 -23.81 8.89
C GLU A 379 -23.53 -23.28 8.72
N ALA A 380 -24.52 -23.93 9.35
CA ALA A 380 -25.89 -23.47 9.34
C ALA A 380 -26.04 -22.09 10.04
N ALA A 381 -25.35 -21.86 11.15
CA ALA A 381 -25.32 -20.57 11.83
C ALA A 381 -24.72 -19.46 10.94
N VAL A 382 -23.64 -19.76 10.19
CA VAL A 382 -23.06 -18.79 9.22
C VAL A 382 -24.04 -18.47 8.09
N ARG A 383 -24.76 -19.47 7.57
CA ARG A 383 -25.78 -19.26 6.53
C ARG A 383 -26.95 -18.43 7.06
N GLN A 384 -27.42 -18.76 8.27
CA GLN A 384 -28.46 -17.98 8.96
C GLN A 384 -28.03 -16.52 9.15
N PHE A 385 -26.79 -16.27 9.54
CA PHE A 385 -26.27 -14.90 9.68
C PHE A 385 -26.26 -14.11 8.37
N GLY A 386 -26.04 -14.78 7.24
CA GLY A 386 -26.15 -14.19 5.90
C GLY A 386 -27.59 -13.83 5.53
N ASP A 387 -28.56 -14.66 5.93
CA ASP A 387 -29.97 -14.49 5.59
C ASP A 387 -30.70 -13.54 6.56
N ASP A 388 -30.41 -13.65 7.85
CA ASP A 388 -31.00 -12.86 8.94
C ASP A 388 -30.13 -11.65 9.28
N ARG A 389 -30.54 -10.50 8.75
CA ARG A 389 -29.87 -9.22 8.98
C ARG A 389 -30.03 -8.68 10.41
N SER A 390 -30.93 -9.23 11.22
CA SER A 390 -31.10 -8.85 12.63
C SER A 390 -30.08 -9.50 13.55
N MET A 391 -29.48 -10.61 13.11
CA MET A 391 -28.46 -11.34 13.87
C MET A 391 -27.16 -10.52 13.96
N THR A 392 -26.64 -10.31 15.18
CA THR A 392 -25.37 -9.58 15.38
C THR A 392 -24.16 -10.49 15.22
N ALA A 393 -22.97 -9.88 15.06
CA ALA A 393 -21.72 -10.63 14.97
C ALA A 393 -21.41 -11.36 16.29
N GLU A 394 -21.77 -10.75 17.42
CA GLU A 394 -21.64 -11.37 18.75
C GLU A 394 -22.53 -12.61 18.87
N THR A 395 -23.80 -12.52 18.45
CA THR A 395 -24.71 -13.67 18.45
C THR A 395 -24.19 -14.81 17.56
N LEU A 396 -23.60 -14.48 16.41
CA LEU A 396 -22.97 -15.49 15.55
C LEU A 396 -21.78 -16.15 16.26
N LEU A 397 -20.90 -15.36 16.88
CA LEU A 397 -19.76 -15.89 17.60
C LEU A 397 -20.19 -16.82 18.75
N GLU A 398 -21.20 -16.42 19.52
CA GLU A 398 -21.79 -17.24 20.60
C GLU A 398 -22.34 -18.57 20.06
N GLN A 399 -23.08 -18.54 18.95
CA GLN A 399 -23.61 -19.78 18.33
C GLN A 399 -22.49 -20.68 17.80
N LEU A 400 -21.46 -20.11 17.18
CA LEU A 400 -20.32 -20.87 16.66
C LEU A 400 -19.54 -21.57 17.78
N GLN A 401 -19.34 -20.88 18.91
CA GLN A 401 -18.66 -21.43 20.09
C GLN A 401 -19.53 -22.45 20.83
N ALA A 402 -20.84 -22.26 20.87
CA ALA A 402 -21.77 -23.21 21.51
C ALA A 402 -21.92 -24.51 20.70
N ALA A 403 -21.88 -24.42 19.37
CA ALA A 403 -22.08 -25.55 18.47
C ALA A 403 -20.87 -26.48 18.32
N GLY A 404 -19.68 -26.11 18.81
CA GLY A 404 -18.50 -26.98 18.74
C GLY A 404 -17.17 -26.29 18.99
N ALA A 405 -16.07 -27.00 18.72
CA ALA A 405 -14.73 -26.44 18.80
C ALA A 405 -14.60 -25.24 17.84
N PHE A 406 -14.10 -24.12 18.37
CA PHE A 406 -13.88 -22.90 17.61
C PHE A 406 -12.66 -22.18 18.18
N THR A 407 -11.64 -21.98 17.35
CA THR A 407 -10.34 -21.48 17.79
C THR A 407 -10.32 -19.95 17.95
N SER A 408 -9.36 -19.42 18.71
CA SER A 408 -9.12 -17.97 18.77
C SER A 408 -8.73 -17.37 17.41
N GLY A 409 -7.99 -18.14 16.59
CA GLY A 409 -7.67 -17.77 15.21
C GLY A 409 -8.91 -17.63 14.33
N GLN A 410 -9.89 -18.52 14.51
CA GLN A 410 -11.19 -18.42 13.83
C GLN A 410 -12.03 -17.24 14.31
N ALA A 411 -12.05 -16.95 15.62
CA ALA A 411 -12.73 -15.77 16.15
C ALA A 411 -12.12 -14.47 15.60
N ALA A 412 -10.78 -14.37 15.56
CA ALA A 412 -10.10 -13.23 14.97
C ALA A 412 -10.33 -13.13 13.45
N ALA A 413 -10.43 -14.26 12.75
CA ALA A 413 -10.76 -14.28 11.33
C ALA A 413 -12.18 -13.83 11.04
N LEU A 414 -13.16 -14.21 11.88
CA LEU A 414 -14.55 -13.74 11.80
C LEU A 414 -14.60 -12.22 11.93
N ASP A 415 -14.04 -11.67 13.00
CA ASP A 415 -14.02 -10.23 13.25
C ASP A 415 -13.35 -9.47 12.10
N ARG A 416 -12.16 -9.92 11.68
CA ARG A 416 -11.44 -9.32 10.54
C ARG A 416 -12.25 -9.37 9.26
N PHE A 417 -12.86 -10.51 8.95
CA PHE A 417 -13.64 -10.68 7.73
C PHE A 417 -14.82 -9.71 7.70
N LEU A 418 -15.60 -9.62 8.79
CA LEU A 418 -16.77 -8.76 8.85
C LEU A 418 -16.40 -7.27 8.82
N ASN A 419 -15.32 -6.88 9.52
CA ASN A 419 -14.86 -5.49 9.57
C ASN A 419 -14.25 -5.00 8.24
N GLN A 420 -13.80 -5.91 7.36
CA GLN A 420 -13.27 -5.57 6.04
C GLN A 420 -14.33 -5.41 4.95
N GLN A 421 -15.61 -5.72 5.23
CA GLN A 421 -16.67 -5.60 4.23
C GLN A 421 -17.03 -4.13 3.97
N ALA A 422 -17.44 -3.82 2.74
CA ALA A 422 -17.99 -2.51 2.40
C ALA A 422 -19.21 -2.18 3.28
N THR A 423 -19.52 -0.90 3.48
CA THR A 423 -20.80 -0.48 4.08
C THR A 423 -21.89 -0.41 3.01
N VAL A 424 -23.16 -0.41 3.43
CA VAL A 424 -24.28 -0.14 2.50
C VAL A 424 -24.16 1.26 1.88
N GLY A 425 -23.56 2.22 2.58
CA GLY A 425 -23.22 3.54 2.05
C GLY A 425 -22.21 3.44 0.89
N ASP A 426 -21.15 2.66 1.06
CA ASP A 426 -20.15 2.40 0.01
C ASP A 426 -20.82 1.75 -1.22
N LEU A 427 -21.69 0.76 -1.01
CA LEU A 427 -22.45 0.11 -2.09
C LEU A 427 -23.32 1.12 -2.87
N LYS A 428 -24.06 1.99 -2.16
CA LYS A 428 -24.90 3.03 -2.79
C LYS A 428 -24.06 4.07 -3.52
N HIS A 429 -22.91 4.45 -2.96
CA HIS A 429 -21.95 5.34 -3.60
C HIS A 429 -21.46 4.75 -4.92
N ASP A 430 -21.01 3.50 -4.92
CA ASP A 430 -20.48 2.84 -6.11
C ASP A 430 -21.55 2.69 -7.20
N LEU A 431 -22.78 2.35 -6.79
CA LEU A 431 -23.94 2.33 -7.69
C LEU A 431 -24.25 3.71 -8.29
N ALA A 432 -24.19 4.78 -7.50
CA ALA A 432 -24.40 6.14 -7.98
C ALA A 432 -23.40 6.50 -9.09
N PHE A 433 -22.12 6.19 -8.88
CA PHE A 433 -21.06 6.42 -9.87
C PHE A 433 -21.23 5.52 -11.11
N ALA A 434 -21.64 4.26 -10.94
CA ALA A 434 -21.97 3.37 -12.05
C ALA A 434 -23.13 3.93 -12.90
N PHE A 435 -24.19 4.44 -12.27
CA PHE A 435 -25.34 5.04 -12.98
C PHE A 435 -24.94 6.33 -13.70
N LEU A 436 -24.12 7.18 -13.10
CA LEU A 436 -23.57 8.38 -13.75
C LEU A 436 -22.65 8.03 -14.93
N LYS A 437 -21.90 6.93 -14.83
CA LYS A 437 -21.10 6.42 -15.95
C LYS A 437 -22.01 5.93 -17.07
N LEU A 438 -23.03 5.12 -16.77
CA LEU A 438 -24.01 4.64 -17.75
C LEU A 438 -24.70 5.79 -18.48
N THR A 439 -25.13 6.84 -17.75
CA THR A 439 -25.78 8.02 -18.35
C THR A 439 -24.87 8.73 -19.37
N ARG A 440 -23.54 8.72 -19.13
CA ARG A 440 -22.56 9.30 -20.06
C ARG A 440 -22.36 8.45 -21.31
N GLU A 441 -22.48 7.12 -21.17
CA GLU A 441 -22.27 6.15 -22.25
C GLU A 441 -23.54 5.90 -23.08
N HIS A 442 -24.71 6.04 -22.46
CA HIS A 442 -26.03 5.67 -23.00
C HIS A 442 -27.03 6.83 -22.83
N PRO A 443 -27.31 7.62 -23.89
CA PRO A 443 -28.22 8.77 -23.83
C PRO A 443 -29.67 8.44 -23.47
N ASP A 444 -30.07 7.17 -23.60
CA ASP A 444 -31.39 6.61 -23.28
C ASP A 444 -31.56 6.27 -21.80
N VAL A 445 -30.47 6.23 -21.02
CA VAL A 445 -30.51 6.01 -19.57
C VAL A 445 -30.86 7.31 -18.84
N PRO A 446 -31.86 7.31 -17.93
CA PRO A 446 -32.22 8.50 -17.16
C PRO A 446 -31.04 9.04 -16.35
N ARG A 447 -30.79 10.34 -16.48
CA ARG A 447 -29.76 11.05 -15.70
C ARG A 447 -30.24 11.29 -14.27
N LEU A 448 -29.40 10.94 -13.30
CA LEU A 448 -29.61 11.32 -11.90
C LEU A 448 -29.54 12.85 -11.74
N THR A 449 -30.53 13.44 -11.08
CA THR A 449 -30.48 14.84 -10.67
C THR A 449 -29.47 15.03 -9.53
N GLU A 450 -29.05 16.28 -9.29
CA GLU A 450 -28.15 16.59 -8.16
C GLU A 450 -28.78 16.21 -6.80
N GLU A 451 -30.09 16.40 -6.66
CA GLU A 451 -30.83 16.03 -5.46
C GLU A 451 -30.86 14.50 -5.26
N GLN A 452 -31.16 13.74 -6.32
CA GLN A 452 -31.18 12.27 -6.27
C GLN A 452 -29.80 11.71 -5.95
N LEU A 453 -28.76 12.25 -6.60
CA LEU A 453 -27.38 11.88 -6.32
C LEU A 453 -27.02 12.18 -4.86
N SER A 454 -27.36 13.39 -4.38
CA SER A 454 -27.07 13.80 -3.01
C SER A 454 -27.78 12.92 -1.98
N GLN A 455 -29.02 12.50 -2.24
CA GLN A 455 -29.77 11.58 -1.36
C GLN A 455 -29.19 10.17 -1.38
N LEU A 456 -28.84 9.65 -2.57
CA LEU A 456 -28.31 8.30 -2.72
C LEU A 456 -26.96 8.10 -1.99
N VAL A 457 -26.11 9.13 -1.99
CA VAL A 457 -24.77 9.09 -1.35
C VAL A 457 -24.74 9.72 0.05
N ALA A 458 -25.90 10.03 0.64
CA ALA A 458 -25.99 10.73 1.93
C ALA A 458 -25.30 9.93 3.06
N ASP A 459 -25.55 8.62 3.13
CA ASP A 459 -24.97 7.71 4.13
C ASP A 459 -23.44 7.69 4.02
N TYR A 460 -22.92 7.54 2.80
CA TYR A 460 -21.48 7.55 2.52
C TYR A 460 -20.85 8.88 2.93
N ARG A 461 -21.48 10.01 2.61
CA ARG A 461 -20.99 11.34 2.98
C ARG A 461 -20.92 11.51 4.49
N ALA A 462 -21.96 11.11 5.22
CA ALA A 462 -21.97 11.18 6.68
C ALA A 462 -20.86 10.30 7.28
N GLN A 463 -20.68 9.10 6.76
CA GLN A 463 -19.59 8.20 7.16
C GLN A 463 -18.22 8.82 6.90
N TYR A 464 -18.00 9.39 5.72
CA TYR A 464 -16.75 10.05 5.34
C TYR A 464 -16.42 11.22 6.27
N VAL A 465 -17.39 12.10 6.55
CA VAL A 465 -17.19 13.24 7.45
C VAL A 465 -16.80 12.78 8.86
N TRP A 466 -17.48 11.75 9.38
CA TRP A 466 -17.11 11.19 10.69
C TRP A 466 -15.72 10.56 10.68
N GLN A 467 -15.36 9.82 9.63
CA GLN A 467 -14.04 9.23 9.47
C GLN A 467 -12.94 10.30 9.42
N GLU A 468 -13.18 11.41 8.71
CA GLU A 468 -12.27 12.55 8.64
C GLU A 468 -12.10 13.22 10.01
N GLN A 469 -13.19 13.39 10.77
CA GLN A 469 -13.15 13.98 12.12
C GLN A 469 -12.36 13.11 13.11
N VAL A 470 -12.57 11.78 13.09
CA VAL A 470 -11.78 10.84 13.89
C VAL A 470 -10.33 10.80 13.43
N GLN A 471 -10.08 10.88 12.12
CA GLN A 471 -8.73 10.95 11.55
C GLN A 471 -8.00 12.22 12.02
N GLY A 472 -8.69 13.37 12.07
CA GLY A 472 -8.13 14.60 12.62
C GLY A 472 -7.72 14.45 14.08
N LEU A 473 -8.50 13.74 14.89
CA LEU A 473 -8.14 13.45 16.29
C LEU A 473 -6.96 12.45 16.37
N PHE A 474 -6.95 11.45 15.50
CA PHE A 474 -5.85 10.50 15.39
C PHE A 474 -4.54 11.20 15.05
N GLU A 475 -4.54 12.12 14.08
CA GLU A 475 -3.37 12.91 13.71
C GLU A 475 -2.96 13.87 14.84
N ALA A 476 -3.91 14.52 15.50
CA ALA A 476 -3.64 15.45 16.60
C ALA A 476 -3.03 14.76 17.83
N SER A 477 -3.38 13.49 18.07
CA SER A 477 -2.84 12.67 19.17
C SER A 477 -1.59 11.87 18.81
N HIS A 478 -1.14 11.92 17.55
CA HIS A 478 0.00 11.14 17.08
C HIS A 478 1.31 11.94 17.10
N GLN A 479 2.38 11.33 17.61
CA GLN A 479 3.72 11.92 17.54
C GLN A 479 4.39 11.55 16.21
N VAL A 480 4.47 12.53 15.29
CA VAL A 480 5.14 12.31 14.00
C VAL A 480 6.65 12.17 14.17
N LYS A 481 7.18 10.97 13.95
CA LYS A 481 8.60 10.63 14.01
C LYS A 481 9.29 10.79 12.66
N PHE A 482 8.64 10.38 11.56
CA PHE A 482 9.20 10.49 10.22
C PHE A 482 8.31 11.35 9.30
N PRO A 483 8.32 12.68 9.47
CA PRO A 483 7.47 13.58 8.68
C PRO A 483 7.74 13.48 7.18
N TRP A 484 8.94 13.03 6.79
CA TRP A 484 9.37 12.90 5.39
C TRP A 484 9.24 11.49 4.83
N SER A 485 8.64 10.53 5.53
CA SER A 485 8.60 9.13 5.08
C SER A 485 7.56 8.86 3.99
N GLY A 486 6.57 9.74 3.83
CA GLY A 486 5.45 9.54 2.92
C GLY A 486 5.81 9.53 1.43
N GLU A 487 4.95 8.89 0.64
CA GLU A 487 5.06 8.82 -0.82
C GLU A 487 4.40 10.04 -1.48
N TYR A 488 5.10 10.64 -2.44
CA TYR A 488 4.70 11.91 -3.06
C TYR A 488 3.49 11.79 -4.02
N LEU A 489 3.07 10.57 -4.37
CA LEU A 489 1.87 10.30 -5.18
C LEU A 489 0.70 9.78 -4.35
N THR A 490 0.85 9.66 -3.03
CA THR A 490 -0.23 9.21 -2.15
C THR A 490 -1.43 10.16 -2.29
N SER A 491 -2.62 9.58 -2.36
CA SER A 491 -3.89 10.30 -2.40
C SER A 491 -3.95 11.30 -1.25
N GLY A 492 -4.30 12.55 -1.55
CA GLY A 492 -4.30 13.66 -0.58
C GLY A 492 -3.01 14.49 -0.56
N SER A 493 -1.90 14.03 -1.16
CA SER A 493 -0.69 14.84 -1.28
C SER A 493 -0.83 16.01 -2.26
N GLY A 494 -0.05 17.08 -2.05
CA GLY A 494 -0.08 18.26 -2.92
C GLY A 494 0.32 17.95 -4.37
N LEU A 495 1.25 17.01 -4.58
CA LEU A 495 1.65 16.57 -5.92
C LEU A 495 0.61 15.66 -6.57
N HIS A 496 -0.02 14.76 -5.82
CA HIS A 496 -1.14 13.96 -6.33
C HIS A 496 -2.29 14.87 -6.81
N TRP A 497 -2.66 15.88 -6.02
CA TRP A 497 -3.68 16.86 -6.43
C TRP A 497 -3.29 17.59 -7.72
N ALA A 498 -2.05 18.07 -7.84
CA ALA A 498 -1.58 18.76 -9.03
C ALA A 498 -1.54 17.83 -10.26
N TYR A 499 -1.19 16.56 -10.06
CA TYR A 499 -1.21 15.56 -11.11
C TYR A 499 -2.64 15.32 -11.62
N GLU A 500 -3.56 14.99 -10.73
CA GLU A 500 -4.94 14.62 -11.05
C GLU A 500 -5.75 15.80 -11.61
N TYR A 501 -5.60 16.99 -11.03
CA TYR A 501 -6.45 18.14 -11.35
C TYR A 501 -5.81 19.18 -12.27
N ALA A 502 -4.49 19.17 -12.47
CA ALA A 502 -3.83 20.06 -13.41
C ALA A 502 -3.20 19.30 -14.58
N PHE A 503 -2.29 18.35 -14.32
CA PHE A 503 -1.54 17.67 -15.38
C PHE A 503 -2.41 16.76 -16.25
N GLN A 504 -3.27 15.95 -15.63
CA GLN A 504 -4.12 15.00 -16.35
C GLN A 504 -5.16 15.68 -17.27
N PRO A 505 -5.87 16.75 -16.85
CA PRO A 505 -6.72 17.51 -17.76
C PRO A 505 -5.92 18.18 -18.89
N LEU A 506 -4.75 18.77 -18.59
CA LEU A 506 -3.92 19.40 -19.62
C LEU A 506 -3.43 18.40 -20.67
N THR A 507 -2.96 17.23 -20.25
CA THR A 507 -2.57 16.16 -21.18
C THR A 507 -3.76 15.65 -21.98
N ALA A 508 -4.94 15.48 -21.37
CA ALA A 508 -6.16 15.11 -22.08
C ALA A 508 -6.53 16.15 -23.16
N THR A 509 -6.42 17.45 -22.88
CA THR A 509 -6.67 18.49 -23.90
C THR A 509 -5.66 18.45 -25.04
N MET A 510 -4.39 18.19 -24.75
CA MET A 510 -3.34 18.02 -25.76
C MET A 510 -3.65 16.82 -26.69
N PHE A 511 -4.05 15.68 -26.11
CA PHE A 511 -4.47 14.51 -26.89
C PHE A 511 -5.74 14.76 -27.70
N ALA A 512 -6.72 15.47 -27.15
CA ALA A 512 -7.95 15.84 -27.86
C ALA A 512 -7.64 16.72 -29.08
N MET A 513 -6.75 17.71 -28.95
CA MET A 513 -6.28 18.51 -30.09
C MET A 513 -5.52 17.67 -31.11
N LEU A 514 -4.63 16.78 -30.66
CA LEU A 514 -3.86 15.88 -31.53
C LEU A 514 -4.78 14.95 -32.33
N ALA A 515 -5.88 14.47 -31.74
CA ALA A 515 -6.82 13.57 -32.40
C ALA A 515 -7.37 14.14 -33.72
N PHE A 516 -7.68 15.44 -33.78
CA PHE A 516 -8.14 16.09 -35.01
C PHE A 516 -7.04 16.13 -36.08
N TYR A 517 -5.81 16.44 -35.68
CA TYR A 517 -4.66 16.43 -36.60
C TYR A 517 -4.34 15.03 -37.10
N VAL A 518 -4.40 14.02 -36.22
CA VAL A 518 -4.19 12.61 -36.58
C VAL A 518 -5.28 12.15 -37.53
N ALA A 519 -6.55 12.46 -37.27
CA ALA A 519 -7.66 12.14 -38.18
C ALA A 519 -7.49 12.81 -39.55
N SER A 520 -7.11 14.09 -39.58
CA SER A 520 -6.85 14.84 -40.82
C SER A 520 -5.62 14.33 -41.58
N ALA A 521 -4.54 14.00 -40.88
CA ALA A 521 -3.32 13.43 -41.47
C ALA A 521 -3.57 12.03 -42.01
N ALA A 522 -4.28 11.19 -41.25
CA ALA A 522 -4.77 9.89 -41.68
C ALA A 522 -5.59 10.02 -42.96
N PHE A 523 -6.64 10.85 -42.99
CA PHE A 523 -7.47 11.06 -44.18
C PHE A 523 -6.66 11.50 -45.41
N ARG A 524 -5.65 12.37 -45.23
CA ARG A 524 -4.75 12.82 -46.31
C ARG A 524 -3.75 11.74 -46.76
N ALA A 525 -3.24 10.93 -45.83
CA ALA A 525 -2.29 9.85 -46.09
C ALA A 525 -2.98 8.61 -46.70
N PHE A 526 -4.25 8.37 -46.36
CA PHE A 526 -5.07 7.25 -46.83
C PHE A 526 -5.68 7.46 -48.23
N ARG A 527 -4.96 8.14 -49.13
CA ARG A 527 -5.27 8.04 -50.56
C ARG A 527 -4.67 6.72 -51.04
N ALA A 528 -5.46 5.64 -51.04
CA ALA A 528 -5.03 4.28 -51.40
C ALA A 528 -4.41 4.26 -52.81
N LYS A 529 -3.08 4.35 -52.86
CA LYS A 529 -2.28 4.41 -54.10
C LYS A 529 -1.28 3.27 -54.23
N ASN A 530 -1.02 2.53 -53.15
CA ASN A 530 -0.09 1.40 -53.10
C ASN A 530 -0.62 0.29 -52.17
N ILE A 531 -0.10 -0.93 -52.35
CA ILE A 531 -0.55 -2.14 -51.65
C ILE A 531 -0.34 -2.02 -50.14
N GLU A 532 0.74 -1.36 -49.71
CA GLU A 532 1.07 -1.16 -48.30
C GLU A 532 0.03 -0.27 -47.60
N ALA A 533 -0.41 0.83 -48.24
CA ALA A 533 -1.46 1.68 -47.68
C ALA A 533 -2.82 0.98 -47.64
N ILE A 534 -3.11 0.09 -48.60
CA ILE A 534 -4.33 -0.74 -48.60
C ILE A 534 -4.31 -1.74 -47.44
N LEU A 535 -3.19 -2.42 -47.20
CA LEU A 535 -3.03 -3.35 -46.08
C LEU A 535 -3.17 -2.63 -44.73
N LEU A 536 -2.54 -1.47 -44.59
CA LEU A 536 -2.61 -0.66 -43.36
C LEU A 536 -4.01 -0.11 -43.12
N LEU A 537 -4.66 0.42 -44.17
CA LEU A 537 -6.04 0.91 -44.09
C LEU A 537 -7.02 -0.23 -43.76
N GLY A 538 -6.85 -1.40 -44.38
CA GLY A 538 -7.67 -2.58 -44.13
C GLY A 538 -7.56 -3.07 -42.69
N THR A 539 -6.34 -3.18 -42.16
CA THR A 539 -6.12 -3.57 -40.76
C THR A 539 -6.64 -2.53 -39.77
N ALA A 540 -6.42 -1.23 -40.02
CA ALA A 540 -6.96 -0.16 -39.19
C ALA A 540 -8.51 -0.16 -39.18
N PHE A 541 -9.14 -0.32 -40.34
CA PHE A 541 -10.60 -0.39 -40.46
C PHE A 541 -11.19 -1.60 -39.72
N LEU A 542 -10.56 -2.78 -39.85
CA LEU A 542 -10.96 -3.98 -39.13
C LEU A 542 -10.87 -3.80 -37.61
N ILE A 543 -9.78 -3.20 -37.11
CA ILE A 543 -9.62 -2.92 -35.67
C ILE A 543 -10.66 -1.91 -35.19
N LEU A 544 -10.93 -0.85 -35.95
CA LEU A 544 -11.92 0.17 -35.58
C LEU A 544 -13.32 -0.42 -35.51
N ILE A 545 -13.72 -1.26 -36.46
CA ILE A 545 -15.00 -1.97 -36.40
C ILE A 545 -15.05 -2.91 -35.19
N ALA A 546 -14.00 -3.68 -34.94
CA ALA A 546 -13.89 -4.59 -33.80
C ALA A 546 -13.82 -3.88 -32.43
N GLN A 547 -13.53 -2.57 -32.40
CA GLN A 547 -13.59 -1.76 -31.17
C GLN A 547 -15.02 -1.31 -30.84
N THR A 548 -15.91 -1.26 -31.83
CA THR A 548 -17.29 -0.80 -31.68
C THR A 548 -18.26 -1.96 -31.49
N PRO A 549 -19.42 -1.75 -30.84
CA PRO A 549 -20.48 -2.77 -30.75
C PRO A 549 -20.93 -3.33 -32.10
N ALA A 550 -20.74 -2.57 -33.19
CA ALA A 550 -21.04 -2.99 -34.55
C ALA A 550 -20.19 -4.20 -35.00
N GLY A 551 -18.96 -4.36 -34.51
CA GLY A 551 -18.10 -5.49 -34.85
C GLY A 551 -18.63 -6.82 -34.33
N ALA A 552 -19.09 -6.84 -33.08
CA ALA A 552 -19.73 -8.02 -32.49
C ALA A 552 -21.05 -8.36 -33.19
N TRP A 553 -21.86 -7.34 -33.53
CA TRP A 553 -23.11 -7.54 -34.28
C TRP A 553 -22.86 -8.12 -35.68
N LEU A 554 -21.90 -7.57 -36.45
CA LEU A 554 -21.57 -8.01 -37.81
C LEU A 554 -20.97 -9.42 -37.88
N THR A 555 -20.40 -9.93 -36.80
CA THR A 555 -19.77 -11.26 -36.75
C THR A 555 -20.54 -12.26 -35.88
N SER A 556 -21.74 -11.88 -35.42
CA SER A 556 -22.62 -12.72 -34.60
C SER A 556 -23.11 -13.99 -35.32
N TRP A 557 -23.18 -13.97 -36.65
CA TRP A 557 -23.59 -15.10 -37.49
C TRP A 557 -22.45 -16.12 -37.73
N VAL A 558 -21.23 -15.84 -37.28
CA VAL A 558 -20.07 -16.72 -37.46
C VAL A 558 -20.12 -17.85 -36.41
N PRO A 559 -20.16 -19.13 -36.82
CA PRO A 559 -20.17 -20.27 -35.91
C PRO A 559 -18.93 -20.32 -35.00
N ASP A 560 -19.06 -20.90 -33.81
CA ASP A 560 -17.98 -20.98 -32.82
C ASP A 560 -16.76 -21.78 -33.28
N SER A 561 -16.92 -22.68 -34.27
CA SER A 561 -15.81 -23.38 -34.92
C SER A 561 -14.87 -22.47 -35.73
N LEU A 562 -15.35 -21.27 -36.08
CA LEU A 562 -14.59 -20.22 -36.76
C LEU A 562 -14.46 -18.98 -35.88
N SER A 563 -14.32 -19.17 -34.56
CA SER A 563 -14.18 -18.09 -33.56
C SER A 563 -13.06 -17.10 -33.90
N ALA A 564 -11.99 -17.55 -34.58
CA ALA A 564 -10.90 -16.70 -35.05
C ALA A 564 -11.33 -15.60 -36.06
N LEU A 565 -12.49 -15.74 -36.71
CA LEU A 565 -13.05 -14.73 -37.64
C LEU A 565 -14.03 -13.76 -36.94
N LYS A 566 -14.34 -13.95 -35.65
CA LYS A 566 -15.13 -12.99 -34.88
C LYS A 566 -14.32 -11.72 -34.65
N ALA A 567 -14.96 -10.56 -34.76
CA ALA A 567 -14.28 -9.27 -34.71
C ALA A 567 -13.45 -9.10 -33.42
N ASP A 568 -14.00 -9.52 -32.29
CA ASP A 568 -13.35 -9.41 -30.96
C ASP A 568 -12.10 -10.29 -30.84
N GLU A 569 -12.11 -11.48 -31.45
CA GLU A 569 -10.98 -12.42 -31.47
C GLU A 569 -9.92 -11.99 -32.48
N MET A 570 -10.32 -11.52 -33.67
CA MET A 570 -9.40 -10.96 -34.68
C MET A 570 -8.62 -9.76 -34.12
N LYS A 571 -9.31 -8.85 -33.44
CA LYS A 571 -8.66 -7.73 -32.76
C LYS A 571 -7.69 -8.23 -31.70
N ARG A 572 -8.09 -9.19 -30.85
CA ARG A 572 -7.19 -9.80 -29.86
C ARG A 572 -5.98 -10.43 -30.52
N TYR A 573 -6.12 -11.13 -31.63
CA TYR A 573 -5.02 -11.76 -32.36
C TYR A 573 -4.06 -10.72 -32.96
N ILE A 574 -4.58 -9.69 -33.63
CA ILE A 574 -3.77 -8.62 -34.22
C ILE A 574 -3.03 -7.83 -33.12
N MET A 575 -3.73 -7.50 -32.02
CA MET A 575 -3.13 -6.79 -30.90
C MET A 575 -2.13 -7.67 -30.12
N SER A 576 -2.43 -8.94 -29.88
CA SER A 576 -1.56 -9.80 -29.07
C SER A 576 -0.30 -10.24 -29.82
N LEU A 577 -0.39 -10.51 -31.13
CA LEU A 577 0.72 -11.02 -31.92
C LEU A 577 1.52 -9.88 -32.57
N PHE A 578 0.88 -9.07 -33.41
CA PHE A 578 1.57 -8.06 -34.22
C PHE A 578 1.85 -6.77 -33.45
N ASN A 579 0.89 -6.26 -32.68
CA ASN A 579 1.12 -5.05 -31.88
C ASN A 579 2.15 -5.33 -30.77
N THR A 580 2.06 -6.45 -30.05
CA THR A 580 3.11 -6.83 -29.08
C THR A 580 4.49 -6.99 -29.72
N ALA A 581 4.60 -7.66 -30.86
CA ALA A 581 5.88 -7.79 -31.57
C ALA A 581 6.42 -6.42 -32.04
N GLY A 582 5.54 -5.57 -32.59
CA GLY A 582 5.86 -4.22 -33.02
C GLY A 582 6.29 -3.32 -31.87
N ASN A 583 5.55 -3.30 -30.75
CA ASN A 583 5.91 -2.56 -29.55
C ASN A 583 7.25 -3.01 -28.99
N ARG A 584 7.56 -4.31 -28.99
CA ARG A 584 8.88 -4.80 -28.59
C ARG A 584 9.98 -4.26 -29.52
N ALA A 585 9.77 -4.31 -30.84
CA ALA A 585 10.73 -3.78 -31.80
C ALA A 585 10.92 -2.25 -31.67
N ILE A 586 9.83 -1.51 -31.49
CA ILE A 586 9.84 -0.05 -31.26
C ILE A 586 10.54 0.27 -29.94
N MET A 587 10.21 -0.41 -28.84
CA MET A 587 10.86 -0.20 -27.54
C MET A 587 12.36 -0.49 -27.62
N ILE A 588 12.77 -1.56 -28.30
CA ILE A 588 14.20 -1.84 -28.54
C ILE A 588 14.82 -0.70 -29.35
N GLY A 589 14.17 -0.25 -30.42
CA GLY A 589 14.64 0.86 -31.25
C GLY A 589 14.75 2.20 -30.49
N ILE A 590 13.75 2.53 -29.66
CA ILE A 590 13.75 3.71 -28.80
C ILE A 590 14.84 3.60 -27.74
N ALA A 591 14.97 2.46 -27.06
CA ALA A 591 16.02 2.24 -26.07
C ALA A 591 17.41 2.39 -26.70
N LEU A 592 17.63 1.82 -27.89
CA LEU A 592 18.88 1.97 -28.64
C LEU A 592 19.10 3.43 -29.08
N GLY A 593 18.04 4.12 -29.51
CA GLY A 593 18.07 5.53 -29.90
C GLY A 593 18.36 6.48 -28.75
N ILE A 594 17.76 6.26 -27.58
CA ILE A 594 18.05 6.97 -26.33
C ILE A 594 19.49 6.69 -25.92
N ALA A 595 19.93 5.43 -25.91
CA ALA A 595 21.32 5.09 -25.59
C ALA A 595 22.31 5.79 -26.53
N ALA A 596 22.05 5.80 -27.84
CA ALA A 596 22.87 6.48 -28.83
C ALA A 596 22.86 8.01 -28.66
N THR A 597 21.72 8.61 -28.35
CA THR A 597 21.58 10.06 -28.16
C THR A 597 22.22 10.52 -26.85
N SER A 598 21.97 9.81 -25.75
CA SER A 598 22.64 10.02 -24.47
C SER A 598 24.16 9.91 -24.61
N LEU A 599 24.63 8.94 -25.40
CA LEU A 599 26.05 8.81 -25.71
C LEU A 599 26.58 10.01 -26.51
N LYS A 600 25.87 10.50 -27.53
CA LYS A 600 26.27 11.71 -28.29
C LYS A 600 26.36 12.96 -27.40
N ILE A 601 25.41 13.12 -26.48
CA ILE A 601 25.35 14.22 -25.50
C ILE A 601 26.54 14.11 -24.53
N LEU A 602 26.76 12.94 -23.91
CA LEU A 602 27.88 12.71 -22.98
C LEU A 602 29.25 12.94 -23.63
N LEU A 603 29.37 12.66 -24.93
CA LEU A 603 30.60 12.87 -25.71
C LEU A 603 30.80 14.33 -26.17
N GLY A 604 29.83 15.21 -25.92
CA GLY A 604 29.83 16.61 -26.37
C GLY A 604 29.85 16.75 -27.90
N VAL A 605 29.44 15.71 -28.62
CA VAL A 605 29.27 15.70 -30.08
C VAL A 605 27.94 16.37 -30.45
N ASP A 606 26.90 16.11 -29.66
CA ASP A 606 25.64 16.83 -29.72
C ASP A 606 25.64 17.90 -28.62
N ARG A 607 25.73 19.17 -29.03
CA ARG A 607 25.75 20.34 -28.12
C ARG A 607 24.41 21.07 -28.07
N SER A 608 23.36 20.50 -28.67
CA SER A 608 22.02 21.12 -28.71
C SER A 608 21.52 21.51 -27.30
N TYR A 609 21.89 20.74 -26.28
CA TYR A 609 21.55 21.03 -24.87
C TYR A 609 22.28 22.25 -24.27
N LEU A 610 23.41 22.71 -24.85
CA LEU A 610 24.16 23.88 -24.39
C LEU A 610 23.63 25.22 -24.93
N GLY A 611 22.58 25.17 -25.76
CA GLY A 611 22.02 26.35 -26.43
C GLY A 611 22.94 26.96 -27.48
N SER A 612 24.07 26.31 -27.81
CA SER A 612 24.98 26.73 -28.89
C SER A 612 24.66 25.98 -30.18
N GLY A 613 23.52 26.35 -30.75
CA GLY A 613 23.23 26.20 -32.16
C GLY A 613 22.87 27.57 -32.69
N ASP A 614 23.85 28.46 -32.76
CA ASP A 614 23.80 29.61 -33.66
C ASP A 614 23.79 29.06 -35.11
N GLU A 615 23.28 29.81 -36.08
CA GLU A 615 24.18 30.43 -37.08
C GLU A 615 25.54 29.73 -37.28
#